data_AF-A0AAU5FI43-F1
#
_entry.id   AF-A0AAU5FI43-F1
#
_cell.length_a   1.000
_cell.length_b   1.000
_cell.length_c   1.000
_cell.angle_alpha   90.00
_cell.angle_beta   90.00
_cell.angle_gamma   90.00
#
_symmetry.space_group_name_H-M   'P 1'
#
loop_
_entity.id
_entity.type
_entity.pdbx_description
1 polymer ?
#
loop_
_entity_poly.entity_id
_entity_poly.type
_entity_poly.pdbx_seq_one_letter_code
_entity_poly.pdbx_strand_id
1 'polypeptide(L)'
;MTVIQVYTAFRSGTFAERSAARIGLAAAVVLLRLPFRHTARVVRFARRFGRRPLTPGHAEELVAAVRYVGRRWPVRIACMESSLGAVLAAAILRRHLTWCLGARFTPPPVEYHAWAELPGHGPVGEYTEGGWHHHTALSI
;
A
#
# COMPACT_ATOMS: atom_id res chain seq x y z
N MET A 1 11.48 27.61 -2.35
CA MET A 1 11.41 27.27 -0.91
C MET A 1 10.66 25.95 -0.77
N THR A 2 11.39 24.84 -0.80
CA THR A 2 10.86 23.49 -0.67
C THR A 2 10.56 23.20 0.79
N VAL A 3 9.28 23.26 1.18
CA VAL A 3 8.82 22.61 2.41
C VAL A 3 8.87 21.12 2.13
N ILE A 4 10.03 20.51 2.35
CA ILE A 4 10.09 19.07 2.61
C ILE A 4 9.27 18.92 3.90
N GLN A 5 7.98 18.61 3.78
CA GLN A 5 7.27 18.02 4.91
C GLN A 5 7.94 16.66 5.12
N VAL A 6 8.99 16.70 5.93
CA VAL A 6 9.37 15.61 6.81
C VAL A 6 8.13 15.43 7.69
N TYR A 7 7.11 14.74 7.16
CA TYR A 7 6.09 14.14 7.99
C TYR A 7 6.87 13.17 8.84
N THR A 8 7.22 13.65 10.03
CA THR A 8 7.69 12.87 11.14
C THR A 8 6.72 11.71 11.21
N ALA A 9 7.13 10.55 10.71
CA ALA A 9 6.42 9.30 10.84
C ALA A 9 6.27 9.13 12.34
N PHE A 10 5.15 9.60 12.88
CA PHE A 10 4.93 9.60 14.31
C PHE A 10 5.06 8.13 14.68
N ARG A 11 5.87 7.88 15.69
CA ARG A 11 6.20 6.53 16.17
C ARG A 11 4.95 5.75 16.66
N SER A 12 3.73 6.22 16.41
CA SER A 12 2.46 5.69 16.90
C SER A 12 1.81 4.76 15.89
N GLY A 13 2.47 3.64 15.63
CA GLY A 13 1.72 2.41 15.44
C GLY A 13 1.91 1.60 16.71
N THR A 14 0.81 1.08 17.29
CA THR A 14 0.84 0.01 18.28
C THR A 14 1.83 -1.08 17.85
N PHE A 15 2.35 -1.85 18.80
CA PHE A 15 3.23 -2.99 18.47
C PHE A 15 2.59 -3.91 17.39
N ALA A 16 1.26 -4.02 17.40
CA ALA A 16 0.47 -4.73 16.40
C ALA A 16 0.60 -4.14 14.99
N GLU A 17 0.52 -2.82 14.81
CA GLU A 17 0.65 -2.16 13.50
C GLU A 17 2.06 -2.29 12.92
N ARG A 18 3.09 -2.17 13.77
CA ARG A 18 4.48 -2.38 13.36
C ARG A 18 4.73 -3.83 12.96
N SER A 19 4.12 -4.78 13.66
CA SER A 19 4.22 -6.20 13.35
C SER A 19 3.44 -6.52 12.07
N ALA A 20 2.24 -5.98 11.92
CA ALA A 20 1.42 -6.10 10.71
C ALA A 20 2.13 -5.54 9.48
N ALA A 21 2.80 -4.39 9.57
CA ALA A 21 3.57 -3.82 8.48
C ALA A 21 4.73 -4.73 8.04
N ARG A 22 5.46 -5.34 8.99
CA ARG A 22 6.55 -6.30 8.68
C ARG A 22 6.02 -7.60 8.09
N ILE A 23 4.98 -8.17 8.69
CA ILE A 23 4.37 -9.43 8.23
C ILE A 23 3.75 -9.22 6.85
N GLY A 24 3.01 -8.12 6.66
CA GLY A 24 2.40 -7.75 5.38
C GLY A 24 3.46 -7.59 4.29
N LEU A 25 4.56 -6.89 4.57
CA LEU A 25 5.65 -6.74 3.59
C LEU A 25 6.36 -8.07 3.31
N ALA A 26 6.67 -8.87 4.33
CA ALA A 26 7.30 -10.18 4.14
C ALA A 26 6.42 -11.10 3.29
N ALA A 27 5.12 -11.13 3.58
CA ALA A 27 4.14 -11.88 2.79
C ALA A 27 4.07 -11.36 1.35
N ALA A 28 4.07 -10.04 1.14
CA ALA A 28 4.08 -9.45 -0.20
C ALA A 28 5.31 -9.89 -1.01
N VAL A 29 6.51 -9.82 -0.41
CA VAL A 29 7.75 -10.25 -1.06
C VAL A 29 7.70 -11.73 -1.42
N VAL A 30 7.21 -12.59 -0.53
CA VAL A 30 7.08 -14.04 -0.81
C VAL A 30 6.05 -14.31 -1.91
N LEU A 31 4.86 -13.68 -1.84
CA LEU A 31 3.79 -13.88 -2.81
C LEU A 31 4.17 -13.41 -4.21
N LEU A 32 4.92 -12.32 -4.32
CA LEU A 32 5.39 -11.81 -5.61
C LEU A 32 6.52 -12.66 -6.23
N ARG A 33 7.12 -13.58 -5.47
CA ARG A 33 7.99 -14.64 -6.01
C ARG A 33 7.23 -15.87 -6.49
N LEU A 34 5.95 -16.00 -6.12
CA LEU A 34 5.07 -17.07 -6.56
C LEU A 34 4.31 -16.65 -7.83
N PRO A 35 3.73 -17.61 -8.56
CA PRO A 35 2.87 -17.29 -9.68
C PRO A 35 1.73 -16.35 -9.24
N PHE A 36 1.49 -15.28 -10.00
CA PHE A 36 0.58 -14.16 -9.67
C PHE A 36 -0.82 -14.59 -9.21
N ARG A 37 -1.31 -15.76 -9.65
CA ARG A 37 -2.56 -16.37 -9.18
C ARG A 37 -2.65 -16.51 -7.66
N HIS A 38 -1.53 -16.75 -6.97
CA HIS A 38 -1.51 -16.87 -5.51
C HIS A 38 -1.66 -15.50 -4.86
N THR A 39 -0.95 -14.50 -5.36
CA THR A 39 -1.10 -13.10 -4.94
C THR A 39 -2.55 -12.64 -5.11
N ALA A 40 -3.14 -12.84 -6.28
CA ALA A 40 -4.54 -12.47 -6.53
C ALA A 40 -5.50 -13.19 -5.57
N ARG A 41 -5.32 -14.48 -5.30
CA ARG A 41 -6.15 -15.23 -4.33
C ARG A 41 -6.02 -14.69 -2.92
N VAL A 42 -4.79 -14.44 -2.46
CA VAL A 42 -4.55 -13.92 -1.11
C VAL A 42 -5.13 -12.53 -0.96
N VAL A 43 -5.00 -11.65 -1.96
CA VAL A 43 -5.58 -10.29 -1.89
C VAL A 43 -7.11 -10.35 -1.89
N ARG A 44 -7.74 -11.20 -2.72
CA ARG A 44 -9.19 -11.42 -2.68
C ARG A 44 -9.67 -11.91 -1.31
N PHE A 45 -8.90 -12.79 -0.70
CA PHE A 45 -9.18 -13.27 0.65
C PHE A 45 -9.01 -12.15 1.67
N ALA A 46 -7.89 -11.41 1.62
CA ALA A 46 -7.58 -10.28 2.49
C ALA A 46 -8.70 -9.22 2.45
N ARG A 47 -9.21 -8.90 1.26
CA ARG A 47 -10.35 -7.99 1.09
C ARG A 47 -11.61 -8.49 1.80
N ARG A 48 -11.90 -9.79 1.76
CA ARG A 48 -13.05 -10.38 2.47
C ARG A 48 -12.90 -10.30 4.00
N PHE A 49 -11.67 -10.28 4.51
CA PHE A 49 -11.37 -10.17 5.94
C PHE A 49 -11.37 -8.72 6.45
N GLY A 50 -11.09 -7.74 5.59
CA GLY A 50 -11.19 -6.32 5.90
C GLY A 50 -12.64 -5.89 6.06
N ARG A 51 -13.14 -5.82 7.31
CA ARG A 51 -14.54 -5.43 7.59
C ARG A 51 -14.66 -4.06 8.27
N ARG A 52 -13.55 -3.52 8.80
CA ARG A 52 -13.56 -2.23 9.48
C ARG A 52 -13.13 -1.11 8.52
N PRO A 53 -13.89 0.00 8.44
CA PRO A 53 -13.44 1.17 7.70
C PRO A 53 -12.12 1.68 8.27
N LEU A 54 -11.24 2.13 7.40
CA LEU A 54 -9.98 2.77 7.74
C LEU A 54 -10.14 4.26 7.41
N THR A 55 -9.72 5.15 8.31
CA THR A 55 -9.75 6.58 7.98
C THR A 55 -8.57 6.91 7.05
N PRO A 56 -8.69 7.96 6.21
CA PRO A 56 -7.62 8.36 5.29
C PRO A 56 -6.26 8.52 5.96
N GLY A 57 -6.18 9.24 7.09
CA GLY A 57 -4.94 9.44 7.83
C GLY A 57 -4.29 8.13 8.31
N HIS A 58 -5.06 7.19 8.86
CA HIS A 58 -4.51 5.89 9.27
C HIS A 58 -4.08 5.03 8.08
N ALA A 59 -4.75 5.17 6.92
CA ALA A 59 -4.36 4.48 5.70
C ALA A 59 -2.99 4.99 5.20
N GLU A 60 -2.80 6.31 5.19
CA GLU A 60 -1.53 6.94 4.82
C GLU A 60 -0.40 6.54 5.78
N GLU A 61 -0.67 6.56 7.08
CA GLU A 61 0.28 6.12 8.11
C GLU A 61 0.69 4.66 7.92
N LEU A 62 -0.26 3.77 7.61
CA LEU A 62 0.02 2.36 7.38
C LEU A 62 0.89 2.15 6.12
N VAL A 63 0.57 2.83 5.02
CA VAL A 63 1.38 2.81 3.79
C VAL A 63 2.78 3.36 4.07
N ALA A 64 2.90 4.47 4.80
CA ALA A 64 4.17 5.06 5.20
C ALA A 64 4.98 4.11 6.10
N ALA A 65 4.34 3.40 7.03
CA ALA A 65 4.97 2.41 7.88
C ALA A 65 5.53 1.24 7.08
N VAL A 66 4.78 0.70 6.11
CA VAL A 66 5.26 -0.37 5.23
C VAL A 66 6.41 0.11 4.36
N ARG A 67 6.32 1.31 3.78
CA ARG A 67 7.43 1.92 3.02
C ARG A 67 8.68 2.12 3.89
N TYR A 68 8.51 2.56 5.15
CA TYR A 68 9.60 2.70 6.11
C TYR A 68 10.27 1.36 6.43
N VAL A 69 9.47 0.30 6.65
CA VAL A 69 9.98 -1.05 6.84
C VAL A 69 10.70 -1.55 5.60
N GLY A 70 10.15 -1.30 4.41
CA GLY A 70 10.75 -1.68 3.12
C GLY A 70 12.10 -1.05 2.84
N ARG A 71 12.32 0.21 3.25
CA ARG A 71 13.64 0.86 3.15
C ARG A 71 14.73 0.17 3.97
N ARG A 72 14.37 -0.63 4.97
CA ARG A 72 15.30 -1.38 5.82
C ARG A 72 15.35 -2.87 5.48
N TRP A 73 14.67 -3.28 4.42
CA TRP A 73 14.65 -4.66 3.97
C TRP A 73 15.88 -4.96 3.10
N PRO A 74 16.44 -6.18 3.16
CA PRO A 74 17.66 -6.53 2.41
C PRO A 74 17.48 -6.60 0.89
N VAL A 75 16.24 -6.51 0.39
CA VAL A 75 15.91 -6.54 -1.05
C VAL A 75 15.30 -5.22 -1.49
N ARG A 76 15.42 -4.87 -2.78
CA ARG A 76 14.71 -3.71 -3.33
C ARG A 76 13.20 -3.94 -3.22
N ILE A 77 12.52 -3.01 -2.58
CA ILE A 77 11.06 -2.98 -2.46
C ILE A 77 10.55 -1.89 -3.40
N ALA A 78 9.75 -2.25 -4.40
CA ALA A 78 9.16 -1.31 -5.35
C ALA A 78 7.70 -0.98 -4.97
N CYS A 79 7.00 -0.29 -5.88
CA CYS A 79 5.60 0.09 -5.69
C CYS A 79 4.68 -1.13 -5.50
N MET A 80 4.99 -2.25 -6.16
CA MET A 80 4.19 -3.48 -6.09
C MET A 80 4.28 -4.14 -4.71
N GLU A 81 5.50 -4.35 -4.17
CA GLU A 81 5.71 -4.94 -2.85
C GLU A 81 5.16 -4.04 -1.74
N SER A 82 5.37 -2.73 -1.84
CA SER A 82 4.96 -1.77 -0.80
C SER A 82 3.43 -1.59 -0.76
N SER A 83 2.77 -1.48 -1.92
CA SER A 83 1.29 -1.40 -1.98
C SER A 83 0.63 -2.70 -1.54
N LEU A 84 1.11 -3.85 -2.00
CA LEU A 84 0.60 -5.15 -1.56
C LEU A 84 0.84 -5.36 -0.06
N GLY A 85 2.02 -5.01 0.44
CA GLY A 85 2.35 -5.09 1.85
C GLY A 85 1.42 -4.25 2.72
N ALA A 86 1.01 -3.06 2.27
CA ALA A 86 0.04 -2.22 2.96
C ALA A 86 -1.36 -2.84 2.99
N VAL A 87 -1.83 -3.42 1.88
CA VAL A 87 -3.13 -4.12 1.82
C VAL A 87 -3.15 -5.34 2.74
N LEU A 88 -2.07 -6.12 2.75
CA LEU A 88 -1.94 -7.28 3.65
C LEU A 88 -1.84 -6.86 5.12
N ALA A 89 -1.10 -5.80 5.43
CA ALA A 89 -1.03 -5.25 6.78
C ALA A 89 -2.40 -4.74 7.25
N ALA A 90 -3.16 -4.08 6.38
CA ALA A 90 -4.53 -3.65 6.67
C ALA A 90 -5.44 -4.86 6.95
N ALA A 91 -5.35 -5.91 6.15
CA ALA A 91 -6.14 -7.12 6.35
C ALA A 91 -5.79 -7.85 7.66
N ILE A 92 -4.52 -7.90 8.06
CA ILE A 92 -4.09 -8.42 9.39
C ILE A 92 -4.75 -7.62 10.51
N LEU A 93 -4.86 -6.30 10.35
CA LEU A 93 -5.55 -5.40 11.27
C LEU A 93 -7.09 -5.41 11.11
N ARG A 94 -7.63 -6.30 10.26
CA ARG A 94 -9.05 -6.41 9.87
C ARG A 94 -9.64 -5.12 9.27
N ARG A 95 -8.79 -4.30 8.67
CA ARG A 95 -9.12 -3.06 7.94
C ARG A 95 -9.23 -3.34 6.45
N HIS A 96 -10.00 -2.50 5.76
CA HIS A 96 -10.25 -2.66 4.33
C HIS A 96 -9.42 -1.66 3.51
N LEU A 97 -8.56 -2.19 2.63
CA LEU A 97 -7.90 -1.46 1.55
C LEU A 97 -8.03 -2.29 0.27
N THR A 98 -8.23 -1.60 -0.85
CA THR A 98 -8.30 -2.21 -2.17
C THR A 98 -6.91 -2.16 -2.80
N TRP A 99 -6.47 -3.25 -3.41
CA TRP A 99 -5.20 -3.24 -4.14
C TRP A 99 -5.44 -2.91 -5.60
N CYS A 100 -4.78 -1.87 -6.09
CA CYS A 100 -4.95 -1.39 -7.45
C CYS A 100 -3.62 -1.45 -8.20
N LEU A 101 -3.67 -1.96 -9.43
CA LEU A 101 -2.57 -1.96 -10.38
C LEU A 101 -3.01 -1.24 -11.65
N GLY A 102 -2.11 -0.46 -12.22
CA GLY A 102 -2.42 0.34 -13.38
C GLY A 102 -1.22 1.07 -13.94
N ALA A 103 -1.51 2.12 -14.69
CA ALA A 103 -0.51 3.05 -15.18
C ALA A 103 -0.71 4.41 -14.52
N ARG A 104 0.41 5.04 -14.14
CA ARG A 104 0.48 6.44 -13.75
C ARG A 104 0.93 7.24 -14.97
N PHE A 105 0.15 8.25 -15.36
CA PHE A 105 0.45 9.08 -16.53
C PHE A 105 1.11 10.41 -16.17
N THR A 106 0.93 10.91 -14.94
CA THR A 106 1.40 12.23 -14.54
C THR A 106 2.19 12.19 -13.22
N PRO A 107 3.36 12.86 -13.15
CA PRO A 107 4.07 13.48 -14.27
C PRO A 107 4.63 12.42 -15.24
N PRO A 108 4.76 12.73 -16.55
CA PRO A 108 5.36 11.81 -17.51
C PRO A 108 6.80 11.45 -17.08
N PRO A 109 7.30 10.24 -17.38
CA PRO A 109 6.75 9.23 -18.32
C PRO A 109 5.60 8.38 -17.76
N VAL A 110 4.91 7.66 -18.65
CA VAL A 110 3.89 6.67 -18.27
C VAL A 110 4.57 5.46 -17.64
N GLU A 111 4.26 5.19 -16.38
CA GLU A 111 4.89 4.11 -15.62
C GLU A 111 3.84 3.12 -15.09
N TYR A 112 4.17 1.84 -15.11
CA TYR A 112 3.38 0.83 -14.40
C TYR A 112 3.48 1.09 -12.90
N HIS A 113 2.33 1.31 -12.27
CA HIS A 113 2.26 1.64 -10.85
C HIS A 113 1.26 0.74 -10.13
N ALA A 114 1.55 0.49 -8.87
CA ALA A 114 0.67 -0.23 -7.97
C ALA A 114 0.48 0.59 -6.70
N TRP A 115 -0.77 0.72 -6.25
CA TRP A 115 -1.13 1.52 -5.09
C TRP A 115 -2.21 0.83 -4.27
N ALA A 116 -2.33 1.28 -3.02
CA ALA A 116 -3.47 0.92 -2.18
C ALA A 116 -4.52 2.03 -2.31
N GLU A 117 -5.78 1.63 -2.43
CA GLU A 117 -6.90 2.55 -2.57
C GLU A 117 -7.84 2.40 -1.38
N LEU A 118 -8.26 3.54 -0.81
CA LEU A 118 -9.29 3.57 0.21
C LEU A 118 -10.65 3.78 -0.47
N PRO A 119 -11.66 2.92 -0.22
CA PRO A 119 -12.96 3.04 -0.87
C PRO A 119 -13.58 4.43 -0.65
N GLY A 120 -13.94 5.10 -1.75
CA GLY A 120 -14.57 6.42 -1.72
C GLY A 120 -13.63 7.60 -1.46
N HIS A 121 -12.34 7.37 -1.25
CA HIS A 121 -11.32 8.42 -1.07
C HIS A 121 -10.23 8.37 -2.14
N GLY A 122 -10.02 7.21 -2.75
CA GLY A 122 -9.06 7.02 -3.82
C GLY A 122 -7.68 6.61 -3.31
N PRO A 123 -6.61 6.86 -4.10
CA PRO A 123 -5.27 6.33 -3.87
C PRO A 123 -4.64 6.91 -2.61
N VAL A 124 -4.05 6.03 -1.78
CA VAL A 124 -3.50 6.36 -0.47
C VAL A 124 -1.98 6.51 -0.53
N GLY A 125 -1.46 7.60 0.04
CA GLY A 125 -0.01 7.84 0.14
C GLY A 125 0.64 8.27 -1.18
N GLU A 126 -0.15 8.74 -2.14
CA GLU A 126 0.30 9.32 -3.40
C GLU A 126 -0.13 10.80 -3.43
N TYR A 127 0.74 11.69 -3.91
CA TYR A 127 0.49 13.13 -3.92
C TYR A 127 -0.49 13.48 -5.07
N THR A 128 -1.71 13.87 -4.70
CA THR A 128 -2.83 14.14 -5.64
C THR A 128 -3.06 15.62 -5.94
N GLU A 129 -2.31 16.56 -5.32
CA GLU A 129 -2.52 18.01 -5.44
C GLU A 129 -2.42 18.57 -6.88
N GLY A 130 -1.87 17.83 -7.85
CA GLY A 130 -1.73 18.26 -9.25
C GLY A 130 -2.63 17.57 -10.28
N GLY A 131 -3.59 16.74 -9.87
CA GLY A 131 -4.37 15.92 -10.80
C GLY A 131 -3.63 14.61 -11.14
N TRP A 132 -3.90 13.58 -10.35
CA TRP A 132 -3.27 12.26 -10.51
C TRP A 132 -4.02 11.47 -11.58
N HIS A 133 -3.58 11.58 -12.83
CA HIS A 133 -4.11 10.75 -13.93
C HIS A 133 -3.55 9.34 -13.79
N HIS A 134 -4.42 8.43 -13.40
CA HIS A 134 -4.14 7.01 -13.28
C HIS A 134 -5.23 6.22 -13.99
N HIS A 135 -4.87 5.06 -14.53
CA HIS A 135 -5.84 4.13 -15.08
C HIS A 135 -5.67 2.79 -14.38
N THR A 136 -6.67 2.41 -13.57
CA THR A 136 -6.70 1.12 -12.89
C THR A 136 -7.00 0.03 -13.91
N ALA A 137 -6.01 -0.82 -14.18
CA ALA A 137 -6.19 -2.00 -15.01
C ALA A 137 -6.76 -3.17 -14.18
N LEU A 138 -6.41 -3.25 -12.90
CA LEU A 138 -6.86 -4.29 -11.98
C LEU A 138 -7.11 -3.70 -10.59
N SER A 139 -8.28 -4.00 -10.03
CA SER A 139 -8.66 -3.65 -8.67
C SER A 139 -9.12 -4.93 -7.95
N ILE A 140 -8.46 -5.29 -6.85
CA ILE A 140 -8.74 -6.50 -6.08
C ILE A 140 -9.13 -6.17 -4.66
#